data_AF-A0A382FRU9-F1
#
_entry.id   AF-A0A382FRU9-F1
#
_cell.length_a   1.000
_cell.length_b   1.000
_cell.length_c   1.000
_cell.angle_alpha   90.00
_cell.angle_beta   90.00
_cell.angle_gamma   90.00
#
_symmetry.space_group_name_H-M   'P 1'
#
loop_
_entity.id
_entity.type
_entity.pdbx_description
1 polymer ?
#
loop_
_entity_poly.entity_id
_entity_poly.type
_entity_poly.pdbx_seq_one_letter_code
_entity_poly.pdbx_strand_id
1 'polypeptide(L)'
;MQAYTTTLIQRLDKLNRQRTERALALMDLQGQRVFHLIPALFHYNHPLIPGYFADDVPHGVHQFELNEIQQQMVDDTELALNQALATAAHPQILGLYTMGSTSSIGQSTSSDLDIWVCVDATMGCDARERLGNKCLLITDWAKSQGVEANFFIMDEQRFRHKQSDEMTGENCGSSQHLLLLDEFYRSAVRLAGKRLLWQIVPPEMEECYDEYVKQLCANEYINCCEW
;
A
#
# COMPACT_ATOMS: atom_id res chain seq x y z
N MET A 1 -13.09 17.65 20.54
CA MET A 1 -12.40 17.39 19.25
C MET A 1 -11.74 16.02 19.26
N GLN A 2 -10.88 15.71 20.24
CA GLN A 2 -10.23 14.38 20.37
C GLN A 2 -11.20 13.17 20.28
N ALA A 3 -12.27 13.14 21.09
CA ALA A 3 -13.25 12.05 21.03
C ALA A 3 -13.96 11.89 19.66
N TYR A 4 -14.14 13.00 18.94
CA TYR A 4 -14.67 13.01 17.58
C TYR A 4 -13.66 12.42 16.60
N THR A 5 -12.40 12.84 16.65
CA THR A 5 -11.31 12.29 15.84
C THR A 5 -11.12 10.80 16.09
N THR A 6 -11.10 10.34 17.35
CA THR A 6 -11.02 8.90 17.67
C THR A 6 -12.18 8.12 17.07
N THR A 7 -13.41 8.64 17.17
CA THR A 7 -14.60 7.99 16.59
C THR A 7 -14.51 7.92 15.06
N LEU A 8 -14.00 8.97 14.39
CA LEU A 8 -13.77 8.97 12.95
C LEU A 8 -12.75 7.90 12.55
N ILE A 9 -11.61 7.82 13.24
CA ILE A 9 -10.56 6.83 12.97
C ILE A 9 -11.12 5.41 13.10
N GLN A 10 -11.87 5.12 14.16
CA GLN A 10 -12.51 3.81 14.35
C GLN A 10 -13.49 3.47 13.23
N ARG A 11 -14.25 4.45 12.71
CA ARG A 11 -15.16 4.24 11.58
C ARG A 11 -14.39 3.97 10.28
N LEU A 12 -13.28 4.67 10.04
CA LEU A 12 -12.43 4.46 8.88
C LEU A 12 -11.76 3.08 8.91
N ASP A 13 -11.21 2.68 10.05
CA ASP A 13 -10.60 1.34 10.21
C ASP A 13 -11.65 0.24 10.04
N LYS A 14 -12.87 0.45 10.56
CA LYS A 14 -14.00 -0.47 10.33
C LYS A 14 -14.37 -0.55 8.85
N LEU A 15 -14.45 0.57 8.14
CA LEU A 15 -14.76 0.61 6.72
C LEU A 15 -13.69 -0.12 5.90
N ASN A 16 -12.40 0.11 6.20
CA ASN A 16 -11.29 -0.58 5.55
C ASN A 16 -11.37 -2.10 5.73
N ARG A 17 -11.66 -2.55 6.96
CA ARG A 17 -11.87 -3.97 7.27
C ARG A 17 -13.03 -4.55 6.48
N GLN A 18 -14.18 -3.89 6.46
CA GLN A 18 -15.36 -4.36 5.72
C GLN A 18 -15.12 -4.45 4.21
N ARG A 19 -14.39 -3.47 3.63
CA ARG A 19 -13.99 -3.53 2.22
C ARG A 19 -13.06 -4.72 1.96
N THR A 20 -12.09 -4.95 2.83
CA THR A 20 -11.16 -6.09 2.75
C THR A 20 -11.89 -7.43 2.85
N GLU A 21 -12.74 -7.61 3.86
CA GLU A 21 -13.55 -8.82 4.05
C GLU A 21 -14.43 -9.12 2.83
N ARG A 22 -15.04 -8.08 2.25
CA ARG A 22 -15.88 -8.21 1.06
C ARG A 22 -15.08 -8.59 -0.19
N ALA A 23 -13.90 -8.02 -0.37
CA ALA A 23 -13.00 -8.36 -1.46
C ALA A 23 -12.58 -9.83 -1.37
N LEU A 24 -12.11 -10.25 -0.20
CA LEU A 24 -11.67 -11.63 0.07
C LEU A 24 -12.80 -12.65 -0.14
N ALA A 25 -14.03 -12.32 0.28
CA ALA A 25 -15.19 -13.21 0.11
C ALA A 25 -15.55 -13.50 -1.36
N LEU A 26 -15.11 -12.65 -2.29
CA LEU A 26 -15.34 -12.80 -3.73
C LEU A 26 -14.12 -13.38 -4.47
N MET A 27 -12.97 -13.47 -3.81
CA MET A 27 -11.76 -14.09 -4.34
C MET A 27 -11.79 -15.61 -4.12
N ASP A 28 -11.15 -16.34 -5.03
CA ASP A 28 -10.84 -17.75 -4.81
C ASP A 28 -9.69 -17.91 -3.80
N LEU A 29 -9.36 -19.15 -3.45
CA LEU A 29 -8.37 -19.41 -2.40
C LEU A 29 -6.97 -18.89 -2.77
N GLN A 30 -6.60 -18.93 -4.05
CA GLN A 30 -5.31 -18.39 -4.51
C GLN A 30 -5.30 -16.87 -4.48
N GLY A 31 -6.38 -16.21 -4.93
CA GLY A 31 -6.58 -14.78 -4.82
C GLY A 31 -6.46 -14.28 -3.38
N GLN A 32 -7.14 -14.94 -2.44
CA GLN A 32 -7.04 -14.60 -1.01
C GLN A 32 -5.61 -14.75 -0.49
N ARG A 33 -4.93 -15.84 -0.85
CA ARG A 33 -3.54 -16.07 -0.43
C ARG A 33 -2.59 -15.00 -0.98
N VAL A 34 -2.67 -14.69 -2.26
CA VAL A 34 -1.86 -13.64 -2.90
C VAL A 34 -2.13 -12.29 -2.24
N PHE A 35 -3.40 -11.92 -2.09
CA PHE A 35 -3.83 -10.67 -1.44
C PHE A 35 -3.24 -10.53 -0.04
N HIS A 36 -3.33 -11.59 0.78
CA HIS A 36 -2.80 -11.56 2.15
C HIS A 36 -1.27 -11.50 2.19
N LEU A 37 -0.56 -12.15 1.27
CA LEU A 37 0.90 -12.24 1.34
C LEU A 37 1.62 -11.00 0.81
N ILE A 38 1.01 -10.25 -0.12
CA ILE A 38 1.63 -9.06 -0.74
C ILE A 38 2.32 -8.14 0.28
N PRO A 39 1.67 -7.70 1.38
CA PRO A 39 2.34 -6.85 2.38
C PRO A 39 3.62 -7.43 2.97
N ALA A 40 3.64 -8.74 3.25
CA ALA A 40 4.83 -9.40 3.79
C ALA A 40 5.95 -9.50 2.74
N LEU A 41 5.61 -9.68 1.46
CA LEU A 41 6.61 -9.69 0.38
C LEU A 41 7.32 -8.35 0.21
N PHE A 42 6.62 -7.24 0.47
CA PHE A 42 7.24 -5.90 0.50
C PHE A 42 7.95 -5.61 1.82
N HIS A 43 7.51 -6.23 2.92
CA HIS A 43 8.14 -6.03 4.22
C HIS A 43 9.52 -6.70 4.32
N TYR A 44 9.68 -7.92 3.80
CA TYR A 44 10.94 -8.67 3.86
C TYR A 44 11.70 -8.64 2.53
N ASN A 45 13.03 -8.80 2.59
CA ASN A 45 13.89 -8.95 1.42
C ASN A 45 14.88 -10.10 1.64
N HIS A 46 14.59 -11.26 1.06
CA HIS A 46 15.42 -12.45 1.19
C HIS A 46 15.25 -13.38 -0.03
N PRO A 47 16.28 -14.10 -0.52
CA PRO A 47 16.17 -15.01 -1.68
C PRO A 47 15.07 -16.09 -1.63
N LEU A 48 14.56 -16.42 -0.44
CA LEU A 48 13.44 -17.36 -0.27
C LEU A 48 12.06 -16.69 -0.34
N ILE A 49 12.02 -15.36 -0.31
CA ILE A 49 10.80 -14.56 -0.38
C ILE A 49 10.58 -14.17 -1.85
N PRO A 50 9.39 -14.43 -2.42
CA PRO A 50 9.03 -13.95 -3.75
C PRO A 50 9.25 -12.44 -3.89
N GLY A 51 9.78 -12.02 -5.03
CA GLY A 51 10.11 -10.61 -5.27
C GLY A 51 11.56 -10.22 -4.96
N TYR A 52 12.39 -11.13 -4.44
CA TYR A 52 13.80 -10.82 -4.20
C TYR A 52 14.55 -10.55 -5.49
N PHE A 53 15.11 -9.34 -5.62
CA PHE A 53 15.93 -8.92 -6.74
C PHE A 53 17.42 -8.81 -6.36
N ALA A 54 17.72 -8.13 -5.25
CA ALA A 54 19.07 -7.93 -4.70
C ALA A 54 18.98 -7.57 -3.21
N ASP A 55 20.10 -7.63 -2.49
CA ASP A 55 20.15 -7.34 -1.04
C ASP A 55 19.83 -5.87 -0.70
N ASP A 56 20.16 -4.95 -1.59
CA ASP A 56 20.01 -3.50 -1.41
C ASP A 56 18.69 -2.95 -1.98
N VAL A 57 17.71 -3.81 -2.17
CA VAL A 57 16.33 -3.44 -2.54
C VAL A 57 15.63 -2.82 -1.33
N PRO A 58 14.98 -1.65 -1.49
CA PRO A 58 14.14 -1.07 -0.46
C PRO A 58 13.03 -2.04 -0.01
N HIS A 59 12.90 -2.22 1.30
CA HIS A 59 11.90 -3.06 1.90
C HIS A 59 11.51 -2.53 3.28
N GLY A 60 10.53 -3.17 3.90
CA GLY A 60 9.95 -2.73 5.15
C GLY A 60 8.80 -1.77 4.88
N VAL A 61 7.61 -2.19 5.30
CA VAL A 61 6.40 -1.37 5.30
C VAL A 61 6.23 -0.74 6.69
N HIS A 62 5.95 0.56 6.71
CA HIS A 62 5.79 1.33 7.95
C HIS A 62 4.66 0.75 8.82
N GLN A 63 4.88 0.59 10.14
CA GLN A 63 3.86 0.03 11.07
C GLN A 63 3.22 -1.28 10.58
N PHE A 64 4.01 -2.14 9.94
CA PHE A 64 3.50 -3.42 9.49
C PHE A 64 3.34 -4.39 10.66
N GLU A 65 2.15 -4.98 10.74
CA GLU A 65 1.83 -6.05 11.68
C GLU A 65 1.41 -7.28 10.88
N LEU A 66 1.96 -8.44 11.24
CA LEU A 66 1.64 -9.70 10.59
C LEU A 66 0.27 -10.19 11.03
N ASN A 67 -0.55 -10.61 10.06
CA ASN A 67 -1.70 -11.46 10.33
C ASN A 67 -1.28 -12.94 10.42
N GLU A 68 -2.21 -13.82 10.78
CA GLU A 68 -1.94 -15.26 10.95
C GLU A 68 -1.35 -15.93 9.70
N ILE A 69 -1.84 -15.58 8.50
CA ILE A 69 -1.36 -16.15 7.23
C ILE A 69 0.06 -15.68 6.93
N GLN A 70 0.35 -14.41 7.17
CA GLN A 70 1.68 -13.82 6.96
C GLN A 70 2.67 -14.35 7.99
N GLN A 71 2.26 -14.50 9.26
CA GLN A 71 3.07 -15.09 10.31
C GLN A 71 3.46 -16.52 9.96
N GLN A 72 2.53 -17.34 9.48
CA GLN A 72 2.84 -18.70 9.04
C GLN A 72 3.89 -18.72 7.91
N MET A 73 3.79 -17.82 6.93
CA MET A 73 4.79 -17.72 5.87
C MET A 73 6.18 -17.33 6.41
N VAL A 74 6.23 -16.41 7.36
CA VAL A 74 7.46 -16.00 8.03
C VAL A 74 8.06 -17.19 8.79
N ASP A 75 7.28 -17.85 9.63
CA ASP A 75 7.72 -18.99 10.45
C ASP A 75 8.27 -20.13 9.57
N ASP A 76 7.56 -20.49 8.49
CA ASP A 76 8.00 -21.52 7.53
C ASP A 76 9.32 -21.13 6.85
N THR A 77 9.48 -19.84 6.53
CA THR A 77 10.71 -19.32 5.91
C THR A 77 11.87 -19.32 6.89
N GLU A 78 11.67 -18.83 8.11
CA GLU A 78 12.70 -18.79 9.17
C GLU A 78 13.15 -20.20 9.56
N LEU A 79 12.23 -21.16 9.61
CA LEU A 79 12.54 -22.57 9.82
C LEU A 79 13.43 -23.12 8.70
N ALA A 80 13.12 -22.81 7.43
CA ALA A 80 13.93 -23.22 6.29
C ALA A 80 15.32 -22.57 6.28
N LEU A 81 15.43 -21.33 6.78
CA LEU A 81 16.68 -20.59 6.91
C LEU A 81 17.50 -20.98 8.14
N ASN A 82 16.86 -21.56 9.15
CA ASN A 82 17.41 -21.75 10.49
C ASN A 82 17.91 -20.43 11.12
N GLN A 83 17.22 -19.32 10.83
CA GLN A 83 17.48 -17.99 11.38
C GLN A 83 16.26 -17.08 11.16
N ALA A 84 16.17 -16.00 11.96
CA ALA A 84 15.13 -15.00 11.79
C ALA A 84 15.31 -14.19 10.49
N LEU A 85 14.19 -13.80 9.88
CA LEU A 85 14.20 -12.90 8.73
C LEU A 85 14.63 -11.50 9.17
N ALA A 86 15.52 -10.88 8.39
CA ALA A 86 15.94 -9.52 8.65
C ALA A 86 14.78 -8.55 8.42
N THR A 87 14.57 -7.66 9.38
CA THR A 87 13.63 -6.53 9.26
C THR A 87 14.40 -5.23 9.00
N ALA A 88 13.81 -4.35 8.20
CA ALA A 88 14.42 -3.06 7.91
C ALA A 88 14.36 -2.15 9.15
N ALA A 89 15.51 -1.65 9.60
CA ALA A 89 15.58 -0.66 10.68
C ALA A 89 14.86 0.66 10.33
N HIS A 90 14.86 1.00 9.03
CA HIS A 90 14.18 2.17 8.48
C HIS A 90 13.27 1.72 7.32
N PRO A 91 11.98 1.43 7.60
CA PRO A 91 11.01 1.08 6.56
C PRO A 91 10.92 2.18 5.51
N GLN A 92 11.14 1.83 4.24
CA GLN A 92 11.15 2.80 3.14
C GLN A 92 9.81 2.87 2.38
N ILE A 93 8.89 1.94 2.68
CA ILE A 93 7.54 1.89 2.11
C ILE A 93 6.56 2.46 3.14
N LEU A 94 5.92 3.57 2.80
CA LEU A 94 4.97 4.26 3.66
C LEU A 94 3.64 3.52 3.76
N GLY A 95 3.20 2.90 2.67
CA GLY A 95 2.01 2.07 2.66
C GLY A 95 1.71 1.41 1.33
N LEU A 96 0.82 0.42 1.41
CA LEU A 96 0.33 -0.37 0.30
C LEU A 96 -1.18 -0.24 0.25
N TYR A 97 -1.69 0.13 -0.91
CA TYR A 97 -3.11 0.40 -1.09
C TYR A 97 -3.58 -0.24 -2.38
N THR A 98 -4.68 -0.97 -2.32
CA THR A 98 -5.38 -1.43 -3.52
C THR A 98 -6.57 -0.52 -3.81
N MET A 99 -7.01 -0.45 -5.05
CA MET A 99 -8.16 0.35 -5.47
C MET A 99 -8.95 -0.36 -6.57
N GLY A 100 -9.97 0.29 -7.09
CA GLY A 100 -10.73 -0.20 -8.23
C GLY A 100 -11.71 -1.30 -7.84
N SER A 101 -11.76 -2.33 -8.69
CA SER A 101 -12.67 -3.49 -8.57
C SER A 101 -12.65 -4.08 -7.16
N THR A 102 -11.46 -4.23 -6.58
CA THR A 102 -11.18 -4.78 -5.23
C THR A 102 -11.97 -4.11 -4.11
N SER A 103 -12.38 -2.86 -4.28
CA SER A 103 -13.11 -2.08 -3.28
C SER A 103 -14.62 -1.94 -3.57
N SER A 104 -15.10 -2.55 -4.66
CA SER A 104 -16.40 -2.29 -5.26
C SER A 104 -17.29 -3.54 -5.35
N ILE A 105 -18.54 -3.35 -5.80
CA ILE A 105 -19.46 -4.47 -6.10
C ILE A 105 -19.00 -5.24 -7.36
N GLY A 106 -18.14 -4.63 -8.19
CA GLY A 106 -17.62 -5.22 -9.42
C GLY A 106 -16.50 -6.23 -9.21
N GLN A 107 -16.06 -6.48 -7.97
CA GLN A 107 -15.06 -7.50 -7.69
C GLN A 107 -15.54 -8.89 -8.13
N SER A 108 -14.68 -9.61 -8.84
CA SER A 108 -14.91 -11.00 -9.24
C SER A 108 -13.63 -11.82 -9.07
N THR A 109 -13.73 -13.12 -9.32
CA THR A 109 -12.58 -14.03 -9.34
C THR A 109 -11.61 -13.76 -10.50
N SER A 110 -12.00 -12.93 -11.47
CA SER A 110 -11.18 -12.53 -12.61
C SER A 110 -10.69 -11.10 -12.51
N SER A 111 -10.91 -10.42 -11.37
CA SER A 111 -10.41 -9.07 -11.15
C SER A 111 -8.91 -9.10 -10.90
N ASP A 112 -8.20 -8.18 -11.52
CA ASP A 112 -6.83 -7.84 -11.21
C ASP A 112 -6.71 -7.09 -9.88
N LEU A 113 -5.51 -7.14 -9.30
CA LEU A 113 -5.14 -6.37 -8.12
C LEU A 113 -4.24 -5.21 -8.53
N ASP A 114 -4.81 -4.01 -8.61
CA ASP A 114 -4.02 -2.79 -8.77
C ASP A 114 -3.59 -2.28 -7.39
N ILE A 115 -2.27 -2.14 -7.19
CA ILE A 115 -1.69 -1.81 -5.89
C ILE A 115 -0.71 -0.65 -6.03
N TRP A 116 -0.96 0.41 -5.27
CA TRP A 116 -0.03 1.50 -5.09
C TRP A 116 0.96 1.18 -3.97
N VAL A 117 2.24 1.29 -4.30
CA VAL A 117 3.38 1.18 -3.41
C VAL A 117 3.86 2.59 -3.09
N CYS A 118 3.35 3.17 -2.01
CA CYS A 118 3.69 4.53 -1.61
C CYS A 118 5.03 4.55 -0.88
N VAL A 119 5.98 5.33 -1.38
CA VAL A 119 7.34 5.46 -0.85
C VAL A 119 7.62 6.89 -0.42
N ASP A 120 8.64 7.06 0.41
CA ASP A 120 9.13 8.38 0.81
C ASP A 120 9.67 9.16 -0.41
N ALA A 121 9.36 10.46 -0.49
CA ALA A 121 9.77 11.30 -1.60
C ALA A 121 11.30 11.43 -1.73
N THR A 122 12.04 11.27 -0.64
CA THR A 122 13.50 11.30 -0.62
C THR A 122 14.15 10.00 -1.14
N MET A 123 13.36 8.96 -1.45
CA MET A 123 13.87 7.73 -2.04
C MET A 123 14.51 8.02 -3.41
N GLY A 124 15.82 7.76 -3.52
CA GLY A 124 16.60 8.00 -4.74
C GLY A 124 16.14 7.14 -5.92
N CYS A 125 16.45 7.59 -7.14
CA CYS A 125 16.03 6.93 -8.39
C CYS A 125 16.47 5.46 -8.47
N ASP A 126 17.73 5.15 -8.15
CA ASP A 126 18.25 3.77 -8.19
C ASP A 126 17.50 2.84 -7.22
N ALA A 127 17.15 3.35 -6.04
CA ALA A 127 16.38 2.61 -5.05
C ALA A 127 14.95 2.34 -5.56
N ARG A 128 14.33 3.33 -6.21
CA ARG A 128 13.01 3.18 -6.86
C ARG A 128 13.04 2.17 -8.01
N GLU A 129 14.09 2.19 -8.83
CA GLU A 129 14.27 1.24 -9.93
C GLU A 129 14.37 -0.20 -9.40
N ARG A 130 15.17 -0.42 -8.35
CA ARG A 130 15.29 -1.72 -7.68
C ARG A 130 13.99 -2.19 -7.06
N LEU A 131 13.24 -1.28 -6.43
CA LEU A 131 11.90 -1.58 -5.95
C LEU A 131 10.95 -1.91 -7.11
N GLY A 132 11.11 -1.25 -8.26
CA GLY A 132 10.39 -1.56 -9.50
C GLY A 132 10.67 -2.98 -10.00
N ASN A 133 11.93 -3.42 -9.97
CA ASN A 133 12.29 -4.80 -10.31
C ASN A 133 11.67 -5.80 -9.33
N LYS A 134 11.66 -5.49 -8.02
CA LYS A 134 10.95 -6.29 -7.02
C LYS A 134 9.44 -6.37 -7.32
N CYS A 135 8.80 -5.25 -7.68
CA CYS A 135 7.41 -5.23 -8.09
C CYS A 135 7.14 -6.18 -9.27
N LEU A 136 7.97 -6.16 -10.32
CA LEU A 136 7.84 -7.06 -11.47
C LEU A 136 7.94 -8.53 -11.06
N LEU A 137 8.90 -8.88 -10.20
CA LEU A 137 9.06 -10.24 -9.70
C LEU A 137 7.88 -10.70 -8.83
N ILE A 138 7.26 -9.79 -8.07
CA ILE A 138 6.03 -10.09 -7.31
C ILE A 138 4.85 -10.26 -8.26
N THR A 139 4.76 -9.47 -9.33
CA THR A 139 3.75 -9.66 -10.40
C THR A 139 3.88 -11.04 -11.05
N ASP A 140 5.10 -11.45 -11.41
CA ASP A 140 5.35 -12.78 -11.99
C ASP A 140 4.99 -13.90 -11.01
N TRP A 141 5.33 -13.74 -9.73
CA TRP A 141 4.93 -14.66 -8.68
C TRP A 141 3.41 -14.75 -8.54
N ALA A 142 2.69 -13.63 -8.47
CA ALA A 142 1.23 -13.61 -8.37
C ALA A 142 0.59 -14.30 -9.57
N LYS A 143 1.11 -14.02 -10.78
CA LYS A 143 0.67 -14.66 -12.03
C LYS A 143 0.88 -16.17 -12.02
N SER A 144 1.97 -16.65 -11.42
CA SER A 144 2.19 -18.10 -11.23
C SER A 144 1.14 -18.77 -10.33
N GLN A 145 0.49 -17.98 -9.47
CA GLN A 145 -0.62 -18.43 -8.62
C GLN A 145 -2.00 -18.21 -9.29
N GLY A 146 -2.04 -17.73 -10.53
CA GLY A 146 -3.27 -17.44 -11.27
C GLY A 146 -3.90 -16.07 -10.96
N VAL A 147 -3.15 -15.16 -10.33
CA VAL A 147 -3.64 -13.83 -9.94
C VAL A 147 -2.89 -12.75 -10.72
N GLU A 148 -3.62 -11.86 -11.38
CA GLU A 148 -3.04 -10.68 -12.02
C GLU A 148 -2.89 -9.57 -10.98
N ALA A 149 -1.65 -9.14 -10.70
CA ALA A 149 -1.36 -8.09 -9.73
C ALA A 149 -0.39 -7.07 -10.33
N ASN A 150 -0.82 -5.82 -10.38
CA ASN A 150 -0.09 -4.69 -10.94
C ASN A 150 0.36 -3.75 -9.82
N PHE A 151 1.63 -3.36 -9.83
CA PHE A 151 2.21 -2.49 -8.80
C PHE A 151 2.67 -1.17 -9.39
N PHE A 152 2.27 -0.07 -8.76
CA PHE A 152 2.61 1.29 -9.17
C PHE A 152 3.35 1.98 -8.03
N ILE A 153 4.61 2.38 -8.25
CA ILE A 153 5.39 3.10 -7.24
C ILE A 153 4.97 4.56 -7.25
N MET A 154 4.53 5.03 -6.09
CA MET A 154 3.99 6.39 -5.91
C MET A 154 4.80 7.14 -4.86
N ASP A 155 5.04 8.42 -5.10
CA ASP A 155 5.54 9.34 -4.07
C ASP A 155 4.54 10.49 -3.85
N GLU A 156 4.47 10.99 -2.62
CA GLU A 156 3.51 12.02 -2.22
C GLU A 156 3.74 13.37 -2.91
N GLN A 157 4.98 13.71 -3.25
CA GLN A 157 5.35 15.03 -3.78
C GLN A 157 4.89 15.20 -5.24
N ARG A 158 4.94 14.12 -6.02
CA ARG A 158 4.51 14.07 -7.42
C ARG A 158 3.04 14.49 -7.59
N PHE A 159 2.19 14.11 -6.63
CA PHE A 159 0.77 14.47 -6.64
C PHE A 159 0.49 15.89 -6.15
N ARG A 160 1.15 16.32 -5.07
CA ARG A 160 0.99 17.68 -4.53
C ARG A 160 1.37 18.76 -5.55
N HIS A 161 2.34 18.47 -6.42
CA HIS A 161 2.87 19.43 -7.39
C HIS A 161 2.36 19.25 -8.83
N LYS A 162 1.35 18.40 -9.06
CA LYS A 162 0.80 18.10 -10.41
C LYS A 162 1.90 17.79 -11.44
N GLN A 163 2.98 17.13 -11.02
CA GLN A 163 4.04 16.74 -11.94
C GLN A 163 3.60 15.50 -12.71
N SER A 164 2.88 15.74 -13.80
CA SER A 164 2.47 14.74 -14.78
C SER A 164 3.66 14.35 -15.67
N ASP A 165 4.73 13.84 -15.08
CA ASP A 165 5.73 13.15 -15.90
C ASP A 165 5.14 11.79 -16.31
N GLU A 166 5.27 11.50 -17.59
CA GLU A 166 4.67 10.38 -18.30
C GLU A 166 4.78 9.08 -17.48
N MET A 167 3.63 8.52 -17.08
CA MET A 167 3.57 7.08 -16.82
C MET A 167 3.98 6.42 -18.12
N THR A 168 5.11 5.70 -18.08
CA THR A 168 5.68 5.01 -19.24
C THR A 168 4.62 4.15 -19.91
N GLY A 169 4.23 4.54 -21.14
CA GLY A 169 3.38 3.74 -22.04
C GLY A 169 2.05 4.39 -22.40
N GLU A 170 2.02 5.01 -23.58
CA GLU A 170 0.85 5.38 -24.39
C GLU A 170 -0.01 6.59 -23.98
N ASN A 171 0.35 7.75 -24.52
CA ASN A 171 -0.54 8.77 -25.15
C ASN A 171 -1.87 9.19 -24.48
N CYS A 172 -1.99 9.17 -23.14
CA CYS A 172 -3.14 9.77 -22.41
C CYS A 172 -2.74 10.44 -21.07
N GLY A 173 -1.49 10.91 -20.96
CA GLY A 173 -0.75 11.09 -19.69
C GLY A 173 -1.33 12.00 -18.59
N SER A 174 -2.09 13.06 -18.89
CA SER A 174 -2.62 13.96 -17.84
C SER A 174 -4.02 13.56 -17.34
N SER A 175 -4.89 13.12 -18.24
CA SER A 175 -6.28 12.79 -17.91
C SER A 175 -6.39 11.43 -17.23
N GLN A 176 -5.62 10.44 -17.68
CA GLN A 176 -5.55 9.13 -17.03
C GLN A 176 -5.00 9.22 -15.60
N HIS A 177 -4.01 10.08 -15.38
CA HIS A 177 -3.45 10.35 -14.06
C HIS A 177 -4.50 10.93 -13.09
N LEU A 178 -5.31 11.88 -13.55
CA LEU A 178 -6.41 12.45 -12.74
C LEU A 178 -7.52 11.43 -12.47
N LEU A 179 -7.84 10.56 -13.42
CA LEU A 179 -8.83 9.50 -13.23
C LEU A 179 -8.35 8.44 -12.24
N LEU A 180 -7.06 8.07 -12.27
CA LEU A 180 -6.46 7.16 -11.29
C LEU A 180 -6.47 7.76 -9.89
N LEU A 181 -6.18 9.06 -9.76
CA LEU A 181 -6.32 9.77 -8.49
C LEU A 181 -7.75 9.76 -7.98
N ASP A 182 -8.73 10.11 -8.81
CA ASP A 182 -10.14 10.09 -8.41
C ASP A 182 -10.56 8.71 -7.90
N GLU A 183 -10.18 7.65 -8.63
CA GLU A 183 -10.44 6.28 -8.21
C GLU A 183 -9.77 5.98 -6.87
N PHE A 184 -8.51 6.38 -6.70
CA PHE A 184 -7.78 6.21 -5.44
C PHE A 184 -8.47 6.92 -4.27
N TYR A 185 -8.84 8.19 -4.41
CA TYR A 185 -9.51 8.98 -3.37
C TYR A 185 -10.84 8.34 -2.94
N ARG A 186 -11.59 7.76 -3.88
CA ARG A 186 -12.89 7.13 -3.59
C ARG A 186 -12.79 5.72 -3.03
N SER A 187 -11.85 4.93 -3.54
CA SER A 187 -11.93 3.48 -3.51
C SER A 187 -10.73 2.79 -2.86
N ALA A 188 -9.68 3.54 -2.49
CA ALA A 188 -8.52 2.97 -1.79
C ALA A 188 -8.90 2.10 -0.58
N VAL A 189 -8.26 0.94 -0.50
CA VAL A 189 -8.25 0.00 0.62
C VAL A 189 -6.80 -0.18 1.04
N ARG A 190 -6.53 0.13 2.31
CA ARG A 190 -5.20 -0.04 2.91
C ARG A 190 -4.94 -1.51 3.19
N LEU A 191 -3.89 -2.04 2.55
CA LEU A 191 -3.37 -3.38 2.80
C LEU A 191 -2.38 -3.39 3.97
N ALA A 192 -1.50 -2.40 4.02
CA ALA A 192 -0.53 -2.18 5.09
C ALA A 192 -0.01 -0.73 5.07
N GLY A 193 0.62 -0.28 6.15
CA GLY A 193 1.21 1.05 6.21
C GLY A 193 0.37 2.10 6.91
N LYS A 194 0.74 3.35 6.63
CA LYS A 194 0.08 4.57 7.12
C LYS A 194 -1.37 4.68 6.65
N ARG A 195 -2.20 5.37 7.43
CA ARG A 195 -3.57 5.74 7.05
C ARG A 195 -3.56 6.91 6.08
N LEU A 196 -4.68 7.13 5.39
CA LEU A 196 -4.81 8.18 4.38
C LEU A 196 -5.42 9.44 5.01
N LEU A 197 -4.66 10.53 5.06
CA LEU A 197 -4.98 11.70 5.87
C LEU A 197 -6.22 12.48 5.39
N TRP A 198 -6.48 12.52 4.08
CA TRP A 198 -7.67 13.20 3.53
C TRP A 198 -9.00 12.62 4.01
N GLN A 199 -9.02 11.42 4.60
CA GLN A 199 -10.23 10.81 5.14
C GLN A 199 -10.71 11.48 6.44
N ILE A 200 -9.84 12.23 7.12
CA ILE A 200 -10.16 12.93 8.37
C ILE A 200 -10.02 14.45 8.27
N VAL A 201 -9.42 14.97 7.19
CA VAL A 201 -9.34 16.40 6.94
C VAL A 201 -10.63 16.86 6.24
N PRO A 202 -11.40 17.80 6.83
CA PRO A 202 -12.61 18.31 6.20
C PRO A 202 -12.29 19.02 4.87
N PRO A 203 -13.14 18.90 3.82
CA PRO A 203 -12.95 19.60 2.55
C PRO A 203 -12.83 21.12 2.71
N GLU A 204 -13.49 21.70 3.70
CA GLU A 204 -13.43 23.14 4.00
C GLU A 204 -12.03 23.59 4.45
N MET A 205 -11.17 22.66 4.88
CA MET A 205 -9.80 22.93 5.31
C MET A 205 -8.77 22.71 4.20
N GLU A 206 -9.18 22.44 2.95
CA GLU A 206 -8.27 22.17 1.84
C GLU A 206 -7.29 23.33 1.59
N GLU A 207 -7.76 24.59 1.65
CA GLU A 207 -6.91 25.78 1.45
C GLU A 207 -5.82 25.96 2.52
N CYS A 208 -6.04 25.39 3.71
CA CYS A 208 -5.11 25.49 4.84
C CYS A 208 -4.67 24.10 5.34
N TYR A 209 -4.62 23.13 4.43
CA TYR A 209 -4.39 21.71 4.73
C TYR A 209 -3.19 21.48 5.65
N ASP A 210 -2.01 21.99 5.29
CA ASP A 210 -0.78 21.75 6.05
C ASP A 210 -0.84 22.33 7.46
N GLU A 211 -1.46 23.49 7.62
CA GLU A 211 -1.60 24.15 8.92
C GLU A 211 -2.60 23.38 9.80
N TYR A 212 -3.70 22.92 9.21
CA TYR A 212 -4.69 22.09 9.90
C TYR A 212 -4.09 20.77 10.38
N VAL A 213 -3.33 20.08 9.52
CA VAL A 213 -2.64 18.82 9.87
C VAL A 213 -1.63 19.04 10.99
N LYS A 214 -0.83 20.11 10.93
CA LYS A 214 0.10 20.47 12.01
C LYS A 214 -0.62 20.66 13.34
N GLN A 215 -1.76 21.34 13.34
CA GLN A 215 -2.58 21.52 14.54
C GLN A 215 -3.16 20.20 15.06
N LEU A 216 -3.59 19.29 14.17
CA LEU A 216 -4.07 17.97 14.60
C LEU A 216 -2.97 17.17 15.32
N CYS A 217 -1.74 17.22 14.81
CA CYS A 217 -0.61 16.52 15.43
C CYS A 217 -0.10 17.22 16.69
N ALA A 218 0.01 18.54 16.69
CA ALA A 218 0.47 19.31 17.85
C ALA A 218 -0.47 19.19 19.06
N ASN A 219 -1.78 19.06 18.81
CA ASN A 219 -2.80 18.86 19.84
C ASN A 219 -3.03 17.37 20.18
N GLU A 220 -2.21 16.46 19.67
CA GLU A 220 -2.29 15.01 19.91
C GLU A 220 -3.67 14.41 19.55
N TYR A 221 -4.36 15.00 18.58
CA TYR A 221 -5.61 14.44 18.05
C TYR A 221 -5.34 13.28 17.09
N ILE A 222 -4.18 13.29 16.44
CA ILE A 222 -3.66 12.18 15.64
C ILE A 222 -2.16 12.00 15.89
N ASN A 223 -1.68 10.77 15.72
CA ASN A 223 -0.26 10.46 15.68
C ASN A 223 0.24 10.59 14.23
N CYS A 224 0.94 11.67 13.88
CA CYS A 224 1.46 11.93 12.53
C CYS A 224 2.29 10.77 11.92
N CYS A 225 2.87 9.89 12.75
CA CYS A 225 3.62 8.72 12.24
C CYS A 225 2.70 7.61 11.69
N GLU A 226 1.41 7.61 12.04
CA GLU A 226 0.39 6.67 11.56
C GLU A 226 -0.35 7.13 10.30
N TRP A 227 -0.05 8.32 9.77
CA TRP A 227 -0.71 8.94 8.62
C TRP A 227 0.30 9.33 7.53
#